data_AF-A0A3M1IP47-F1
#
_entry.id   AF-A0A3M1IP47-F1
#
_cell.length_a   1.000
_cell.length_b   1.000
_cell.length_c   1.000
_cell.angle_alpha   90.00
_cell.angle_beta   90.00
_cell.angle_gamma   90.00
#
_symmetry.space_group_name_H-M   'P 1'
#
loop_
_entity.id
_entity.type
_entity.pdbx_description
1 polymer ?
#
loop_
_entity_poly.entity_id
_entity_poly.type
_entity_poly.pdbx_seq_one_letter_code
_entity_poly.pdbx_strand_id
1 'polypeptide(L)'
;FVERNYNLVELGPRGTGKSHLFQQISPYSHLISGGKATVAKMFVNNASGQRGLVCQYDVVCFDEISGVSFDQKDGVNIMKGYMASGEFSRGKESIRAEGGIVMVGNFDVDVEQLQRIGHLLSTLPAEMRDDTAFHDRIHAYVPGWDFPKLKASDHLTDHFGLVSDFLSECWTRLRTGSRVSVLQNRVFFGGALSGRDIEAVNKTISGLVKLLFPDPSQPIPDDELEPIIRVALEARRRVKEQQKRCLRSEFRNTHFSYTLGVEGVEQFVSTPELHSDEVIEGDPLPPGQVWAISPGGPESSASLYRIEVTVGPGSGVRILNHPVPPAFRESVRMGEQNLYSRAKELVGSRDPRGHEFSIQLRSMDNDRSGAGIGFATLVALVGALIERNTRGGAVIVGSLNLGGSVDMVANPVAIAELAVEKQAKVLLMPVSARRALNDLPDEMWTRISIEFYSDPADGVFKSLDE
;
A
#
# COMPACT_ATOMS: atom_id res chain seq x y z
N PHE A 1 20.10 9.11 -8.07
CA PHE A 1 21.03 10.23 -8.35
C PHE A 1 21.26 11.13 -7.15
N VAL A 2 20.23 11.69 -6.50
CA VAL A 2 20.38 12.66 -5.39
C VAL A 2 20.55 12.07 -3.97
N GLU A 3 20.51 10.73 -3.84
CA GLU A 3 20.70 10.01 -2.58
C GLU A 3 21.85 9.01 -2.66
N ARG A 4 22.62 8.92 -1.58
CA ARG A 4 23.76 7.99 -1.45
C ARG A 4 23.26 6.60 -1.11
N ASN A 5 23.90 5.59 -1.70
CA ASN A 5 23.59 4.17 -1.50
C ASN A 5 22.08 3.91 -1.51
N TYR A 6 21.39 4.52 -2.48
CA TYR A 6 19.96 4.35 -2.65
C TYR A 6 19.72 3.26 -3.69
N ASN A 7 19.36 2.08 -3.17
CA ASN A 7 19.13 0.88 -3.95
C ASN A 7 17.65 0.72 -4.30
N LEU A 8 17.32 0.54 -5.57
CA LEU A 8 15.95 0.37 -6.03
C LEU A 8 15.87 -0.65 -7.15
N VAL A 9 14.66 -1.17 -7.35
CA VAL A 9 14.32 -2.00 -8.51
C VAL A 9 13.22 -1.31 -9.31
N GLU A 10 13.33 -1.33 -10.64
CA GLU A 10 12.28 -0.89 -11.56
C GLU A 10 11.98 -2.02 -12.55
N LEU A 11 10.83 -2.66 -12.40
CA LEU A 11 10.38 -3.72 -13.30
C LEU A 11 9.04 -3.36 -13.91
N GLY A 12 8.83 -3.69 -15.19
CA GLY A 12 7.57 -3.43 -15.86
C GLY A 12 7.61 -3.73 -17.35
N PRO A 13 6.70 -3.15 -18.14
CA PRO A 13 6.66 -3.36 -19.57
C PRO A 13 7.81 -2.65 -20.30
N ARG A 14 8.14 -3.20 -21.48
CA ARG A 14 9.11 -2.62 -22.42
C ARG A 14 8.64 -1.26 -22.97
N GLY A 15 9.60 -0.41 -23.33
CA GLY A 15 9.33 0.85 -24.04
C GLY A 15 9.00 2.05 -23.16
N THR A 16 9.36 1.98 -21.87
CA THR A 16 9.15 3.05 -20.87
C THR A 16 10.41 3.90 -20.64
N GLY A 17 11.48 3.68 -21.41
CA GLY A 17 12.70 4.49 -21.33
C GLY A 17 13.64 4.19 -20.16
N LYS A 18 13.41 3.10 -19.41
CA LYS A 18 14.15 2.74 -18.19
C LYS A 18 15.67 2.82 -18.34
N SER A 19 16.23 2.03 -19.27
CA SER A 19 17.68 1.95 -19.49
C SER A 19 18.24 3.23 -20.13
N HIS A 20 17.44 3.90 -20.97
CA HIS A 20 17.83 5.16 -21.61
C HIS A 20 18.05 6.27 -20.57
N LEU A 21 17.19 6.36 -19.55
CA LEU A 21 17.33 7.32 -18.46
C LEU A 21 18.70 7.19 -17.78
N PHE A 22 19.05 5.98 -17.33
CA PHE A 22 20.32 5.74 -16.63
C PHE A 22 21.55 5.83 -17.53
N GLN A 23 21.37 5.79 -18.85
CA GLN A 23 22.48 5.94 -19.80
C GLN A 23 22.75 7.40 -20.18
N GLN A 24 21.71 8.23 -20.29
CA GLN A 24 21.81 9.55 -20.91
C GLN A 24 21.73 10.72 -19.92
N ILE A 25 21.11 10.56 -18.76
CA ILE A 25 20.78 11.71 -17.91
C ILE A 25 21.98 12.23 -17.09
N SER A 26 22.97 11.38 -16.84
CA SER A 26 24.12 11.72 -15.98
C SER A 26 25.37 10.93 -16.40
N PRO A 27 26.53 11.61 -16.52
CA PRO A 27 27.82 10.94 -16.75
C PRO A 27 28.30 10.16 -15.51
N TYR A 28 27.70 10.39 -14.34
CA TYR A 28 27.99 9.67 -13.10
C TYR A 28 27.15 8.38 -12.94
N SER A 29 26.57 7.88 -14.03
CA SER A 29 25.86 6.61 -14.09
C SER A 29 26.66 5.59 -14.90
N HIS A 30 26.68 4.33 -14.45
CA HIS A 30 27.23 3.23 -15.23
C HIS A 30 26.18 2.15 -15.47
N LEU A 31 25.89 1.88 -16.74
CA LEU A 31 24.96 0.82 -17.15
C LEU A 31 25.71 -0.49 -17.38
N ILE A 32 25.25 -1.57 -16.75
CA ILE A 32 25.71 -2.94 -16.96
C ILE A 32 24.59 -3.68 -17.68
N SER A 33 24.74 -3.87 -18.99
CA SER A 33 23.78 -4.62 -19.81
C SER A 33 24.19 -6.09 -19.93
N GLY A 34 23.45 -6.98 -19.28
CA GLY A 34 23.52 -8.44 -19.45
C GLY A 34 24.86 -9.14 -19.16
N GLY A 35 24.81 -10.38 -18.68
CA GLY A 35 25.98 -11.26 -18.59
C GLY A 35 26.68 -11.29 -17.24
N LYS A 36 27.95 -11.73 -17.22
CA LYS A 36 28.72 -11.97 -16.00
C LYS A 36 29.26 -10.66 -15.41
N ALA A 37 28.63 -10.18 -14.34
CA ALA A 37 29.19 -9.14 -13.50
C ALA A 37 30.23 -9.75 -12.56
N THR A 38 31.44 -9.20 -12.51
CA THR A 38 32.47 -9.72 -11.59
C THR A 38 32.47 -8.94 -10.28
N VAL A 39 32.73 -9.63 -9.16
CA VAL A 39 32.91 -8.99 -7.85
C VAL A 39 34.02 -7.93 -7.92
N ALA A 40 35.07 -8.18 -8.71
CA ALA A 40 36.16 -7.23 -8.90
C ALA A 40 35.73 -5.94 -9.61
N LYS A 41 34.89 -6.04 -10.65
CA LYS A 41 34.37 -4.87 -11.37
C LYS A 41 33.43 -4.07 -10.48
N MET A 42 32.58 -4.74 -9.72
CA MET A 42 31.60 -4.07 -8.85
C MET A 42 32.23 -3.38 -7.64
N PHE A 43 33.15 -4.05 -6.94
CA PHE A 43 33.59 -3.64 -5.60
C PHE A 43 35.06 -3.25 -5.54
N VAL A 44 35.96 -4.22 -5.69
CA VAL A 44 37.42 -3.96 -5.67
C VAL A 44 38.17 -5.11 -6.32
N ASN A 45 39.17 -4.77 -7.13
CA ASN A 45 40.13 -5.74 -7.62
C ASN A 45 41.22 -5.99 -6.58
N ASN A 46 41.27 -7.19 -5.98
CA ASN A 46 42.24 -7.52 -4.93
C ASN A 46 43.69 -7.57 -5.43
N ALA A 47 43.92 -7.78 -6.73
CA ALA A 47 45.27 -7.84 -7.28
C ALA A 47 45.88 -6.45 -7.48
N SER A 48 45.06 -5.46 -7.89
CA SER A 48 45.52 -4.10 -8.17
C SER A 48 45.13 -3.06 -7.11
N GLY A 49 44.22 -3.40 -6.19
CA GLY A 49 43.61 -2.44 -5.25
C GLY A 49 42.64 -1.46 -5.90
N GLN A 50 42.36 -1.59 -7.20
CA GLN A 50 41.49 -0.68 -7.93
C GLN A 50 40.05 -0.77 -7.41
N ARG A 51 39.50 0.37 -7.00
CA ARG A 51 38.10 0.51 -6.57
C ARG A 51 37.16 0.22 -7.74
N GLY A 52 36.08 -0.50 -7.49
CA GLY A 52 35.06 -0.88 -8.48
C GLY A 52 34.02 0.21 -8.73
N LEU A 53 33.00 -0.15 -9.50
CA LEU A 53 31.98 0.79 -10.01
C LEU A 53 31.25 1.55 -8.91
N VAL A 54 30.87 0.89 -7.81
CA VAL A 54 30.10 1.55 -6.73
C VAL A 54 30.87 2.66 -6.02
N CYS A 55 32.21 2.66 -6.15
CA CYS A 55 33.09 3.69 -5.62
C CYS A 55 33.32 4.86 -6.60
N GLN A 56 33.02 4.66 -7.89
CA GLN A 56 33.35 5.59 -8.98
C GLN A 56 32.13 6.34 -9.49
N TYR A 57 30.94 5.74 -9.40
CA TYR A 57 29.71 6.26 -9.98
C TYR A 57 28.66 6.52 -8.90
N ASP A 58 27.81 7.52 -9.13
CA ASP A 58 26.67 7.84 -8.28
C ASP A 58 25.59 6.77 -8.35
N VAL A 59 25.45 6.14 -9.53
CA VAL A 59 24.49 5.07 -9.82
C VAL A 59 25.17 3.98 -10.64
N VAL A 60 25.00 2.73 -10.23
CA VAL A 60 25.32 1.54 -11.03
C VAL A 60 24.00 0.86 -11.37
N CYS A 61 23.63 0.89 -12.65
CA CYS A 61 22.36 0.36 -13.15
C CYS A 61 22.59 -0.98 -13.84
N PHE A 62 21.97 -2.04 -13.33
CA PHE A 62 21.88 -3.34 -13.97
C PHE A 62 20.68 -3.35 -14.91
N ASP A 63 20.96 -3.34 -16.21
CA ASP A 63 19.96 -3.49 -17.26
C ASP A 63 19.76 -4.98 -17.57
N GLU A 64 18.51 -5.35 -17.88
CA GLU A 64 18.11 -6.75 -18.03
C GLU A 64 18.56 -7.63 -16.85
N ILE A 65 18.18 -7.22 -15.62
CA ILE A 65 18.63 -7.84 -14.37
C ILE A 65 18.47 -9.38 -14.34
N SER A 66 17.50 -9.94 -15.05
CA SER A 66 17.29 -11.39 -15.16
C SER A 66 18.48 -12.15 -15.75
N GLY A 67 19.30 -11.51 -16.59
CA GLY A 67 20.47 -12.09 -17.24
C GLY A 67 21.79 -11.91 -16.46
N VAL A 68 21.75 -11.25 -15.30
CA VAL A 68 22.94 -10.96 -14.51
C VAL A 68 23.33 -12.17 -13.65
N SER A 69 24.61 -12.54 -13.70
CA SER A 69 25.19 -13.54 -12.80
C SER A 69 26.53 -13.06 -12.25
N PHE A 70 26.86 -13.46 -11.02
CA PHE A 70 28.16 -13.18 -10.43
C PHE A 70 29.17 -14.29 -10.74
N ASP A 71 30.42 -13.92 -10.95
CA ASP A 71 31.54 -14.86 -11.14
C ASP A 71 31.88 -15.67 -9.88
N GLN A 72 31.51 -15.15 -8.71
CA GLN A 72 31.75 -15.78 -7.41
C GLN A 72 30.42 -15.92 -6.65
N LYS A 73 30.24 -17.07 -5.96
CA LYS A 73 29.03 -17.34 -5.15
C LYS A 73 28.79 -16.28 -4.07
N ASP A 74 29.85 -15.68 -3.54
CA ASP A 74 29.76 -14.67 -2.48
C ASP A 74 29.41 -13.27 -3.00
N GLY A 75 29.33 -13.06 -4.32
CA GLY A 75 29.06 -11.73 -4.90
C GLY A 75 27.76 -11.12 -4.40
N VAL A 76 26.69 -11.92 -4.30
CA VAL A 76 25.39 -11.47 -3.76
C VAL A 76 25.50 -11.16 -2.27
N ASN A 77 26.28 -11.91 -1.50
CA ASN A 77 26.49 -11.64 -0.07
C ASN A 77 27.25 -10.33 0.18
N ILE A 78 28.29 -10.05 -0.62
CA ILE A 78 29.01 -8.77 -0.57
C ILE A 78 28.08 -7.62 -0.94
N MET A 79 27.26 -7.81 -1.98
CA MET A 79 26.26 -6.83 -2.41
C MET A 79 25.24 -6.55 -1.30
N LYS A 80 24.72 -7.57 -0.60
CA LYS A 80 23.84 -7.37 0.57
C LYS A 80 24.50 -6.53 1.67
N GLY A 81 25.75 -6.82 1.99
CA GLY A 81 26.54 -6.05 2.96
C GLY A 81 26.65 -4.59 2.54
N TYR A 82 27.09 -4.35 1.30
CA TYR A 82 27.22 -3.01 0.73
C TYR A 82 25.91 -2.23 0.71
N MET A 83 24.83 -2.83 0.22
CA MET A 83 23.53 -2.18 0.13
C MET A 83 22.98 -1.80 1.52
N ALA A 84 23.38 -2.52 2.58
CA ALA A 84 22.98 -2.23 3.95
C ALA A 84 23.76 -1.08 4.59
N SER A 85 25.09 -1.04 4.41
CA SER A 85 25.97 -0.16 5.19
C SER A 85 26.74 0.88 4.37
N GLY A 86 26.75 0.76 3.04
CA GLY A 86 27.61 1.56 2.16
C GLY A 86 29.07 1.15 2.24
N GLU A 87 29.39 0.02 2.87
CA GLU A 87 30.73 -0.50 2.98
C GLU A 87 30.81 -1.99 2.68
N PHE A 88 31.95 -2.41 2.17
CA PHE A 88 32.25 -3.81 1.91
C PHE A 88 33.70 -4.12 2.29
N SER A 89 33.92 -5.35 2.75
CA SER A 89 35.25 -5.82 3.15
C SER A 89 35.72 -6.89 2.18
N ARG A 90 36.91 -6.68 1.60
CA ARG A 90 37.58 -7.68 0.77
C ARG A 90 39.07 -7.67 1.10
N GLY A 91 39.53 -8.69 1.82
CA GLY A 91 40.90 -8.70 2.38
C GLY A 91 40.96 -8.07 3.77
N LYS A 92 41.92 -7.15 4.00
CA LYS A 92 42.18 -6.57 5.33
C LYS A 92 41.55 -5.19 5.58
N GLU A 93 41.02 -4.52 4.56
CA GLU A 93 40.47 -3.17 4.67
C GLU A 93 38.97 -3.12 4.33
N SER A 94 38.22 -2.33 5.09
CA SER A 94 36.83 -1.97 4.80
C SER A 94 36.82 -0.75 3.88
N ILE A 95 36.11 -0.86 2.75
CA ILE A 95 36.01 0.21 1.75
C ILE A 95 34.60 0.78 1.80
N ARG A 96 34.51 2.11 1.99
CA ARG A 96 33.26 2.88 1.90
C ARG A 96 33.03 3.40 0.50
N ALA A 97 31.77 3.36 0.08
CA ALA A 97 31.31 3.85 -1.21
C ALA A 97 29.90 4.43 -1.10
N GLU A 98 29.53 5.23 -2.10
CA GLU A 98 28.28 5.99 -2.09
C GLU A 98 27.35 5.62 -3.26
N GLY A 99 27.80 4.88 -4.26
CA GLY A 99 27.02 4.55 -5.45
C GLY A 99 25.74 3.77 -5.13
N GLY A 100 24.60 4.24 -5.64
CA GLY A 100 23.33 3.50 -5.53
C GLY A 100 23.26 2.37 -6.55
N ILE A 101 22.60 1.27 -6.20
CA ILE A 101 22.36 0.16 -7.12
C ILE A 101 20.95 0.24 -7.66
N VAL A 102 20.82 0.32 -8.98
CA VAL A 102 19.54 0.29 -9.66
C VAL A 102 19.43 -1.02 -10.43
N MET A 103 18.31 -1.72 -10.31
CA MET A 103 18.05 -2.96 -11.03
C MET A 103 16.84 -2.78 -11.93
N VAL A 104 17.05 -2.82 -13.24
CA VAL A 104 16.03 -2.63 -14.25
C VAL A 104 15.75 -3.96 -14.95
N GLY A 105 14.47 -4.24 -15.19
CA GLY A 105 14.05 -5.45 -15.88
C GLY A 105 12.67 -5.31 -16.50
N ASN A 106 12.34 -6.30 -17.34
CA ASN A 106 11.05 -6.37 -17.99
C ASN A 106 10.26 -7.57 -17.48
N PHE A 107 8.94 -7.46 -17.47
CA PHE A 107 8.08 -8.61 -17.29
C PHE A 107 7.84 -9.34 -18.61
N ASP A 108 7.75 -10.68 -18.51
CA ASP A 108 7.36 -11.55 -19.62
C ASP A 108 5.84 -11.76 -19.70
N VAL A 109 5.13 -11.46 -18.60
CA VAL A 109 3.67 -11.58 -18.44
C VAL A 109 3.11 -10.28 -17.85
N ASP A 110 1.79 -10.13 -17.85
CA ASP A 110 1.15 -8.99 -17.18
C ASP A 110 1.30 -9.05 -15.64
N VAL A 111 1.03 -7.91 -14.99
CA VAL A 111 1.19 -7.75 -13.53
C VAL A 111 0.24 -8.68 -12.78
N GLU A 112 -0.99 -8.86 -13.26
CA GLU A 112 -2.00 -9.67 -12.61
C GLU A 112 -1.63 -11.15 -12.62
N GLN A 113 -1.23 -11.68 -13.77
CA GLN A 113 -0.75 -13.04 -13.93
C GLN A 113 0.52 -13.28 -13.10
N LEU A 114 1.48 -12.34 -13.11
CA LEU A 114 2.70 -12.45 -12.31
C LEU A 114 2.38 -12.59 -10.81
N GLN A 115 1.41 -11.82 -10.34
CA GLN A 115 0.95 -11.90 -8.96
C GLN A 115 0.17 -13.18 -8.66
N ARG A 116 -0.47 -13.82 -9.64
CA ARG A 116 -1.12 -15.13 -9.41
C ARG A 116 -0.11 -16.26 -9.28
N ILE A 117 0.97 -16.23 -10.06
CA ILE A 117 1.94 -17.33 -10.15
C ILE A 117 3.16 -17.16 -9.24
N GLY A 118 3.42 -15.96 -8.73
CA GLY A 118 4.63 -15.66 -7.95
C GLY A 118 4.58 -14.31 -7.25
N HIS A 119 5.63 -13.50 -7.44
CA HIS A 119 5.79 -12.19 -6.82
C HIS A 119 6.46 -11.21 -7.80
N LEU A 120 6.36 -9.91 -7.54
CA LEU A 120 6.84 -8.87 -8.46
C LEU A 120 8.36 -8.86 -8.65
N LEU A 121 9.11 -9.44 -7.70
CA LEU A 121 10.57 -9.63 -7.79
C LEU A 121 10.98 -10.91 -8.55
N SER A 122 10.03 -11.66 -9.12
CA SER A 122 10.29 -12.91 -9.84
C SER A 122 11.12 -12.73 -11.12
N THR A 123 11.40 -11.50 -11.57
CA THR A 123 12.34 -11.24 -12.68
C THR A 123 13.81 -11.31 -12.26
N LEU A 124 14.12 -11.17 -10.95
CA LEU A 124 15.49 -11.22 -10.47
C LEU A 124 16.16 -12.60 -10.73
N PRO A 125 17.51 -12.66 -10.78
CA PRO A 125 18.27 -13.91 -10.86
C PRO A 125 17.92 -14.88 -9.73
N ALA A 126 18.13 -16.18 -9.95
CA ALA A 126 17.76 -17.22 -9.00
C ALA A 126 18.41 -17.04 -7.61
N GLU A 127 19.61 -16.46 -7.56
CA GLU A 127 20.33 -16.20 -6.30
C GLU A 127 19.75 -15.02 -5.50
N MET A 128 18.89 -14.20 -6.11
CA MET A 128 18.31 -12.99 -5.49
C MET A 128 16.78 -13.08 -5.35
N ARG A 129 16.12 -13.78 -6.28
CA ARG A 129 14.67 -13.79 -6.48
C ARG A 129 13.86 -14.17 -5.23
N ASP A 130 14.33 -15.14 -4.47
CA ASP A 130 13.65 -15.65 -3.27
C ASP A 130 14.46 -15.37 -1.99
N ASP A 131 15.47 -14.48 -2.06
CA ASP A 131 16.31 -14.10 -0.92
C ASP A 131 15.69 -12.87 -0.22
N THR A 132 14.89 -13.13 0.81
CA THR A 132 14.24 -12.07 1.60
C THR A 132 15.24 -11.11 2.25
N ALA A 133 16.47 -11.57 2.57
CA ALA A 133 17.53 -10.74 3.11
C ALA A 133 18.15 -9.82 2.06
N PHE A 134 18.14 -10.23 0.78
CA PHE A 134 18.48 -9.36 -0.35
C PHE A 134 17.38 -8.32 -0.58
N HIS A 135 16.12 -8.78 -0.66
CA HIS A 135 14.96 -7.89 -0.85
C HIS A 135 14.92 -6.76 0.17
N ASP A 136 15.30 -7.06 1.41
CA ASP A 136 15.26 -6.09 2.49
C ASP A 136 16.21 -4.90 2.29
N ARG A 137 17.21 -5.05 1.41
CA ARG A 137 18.18 -4.01 1.05
C ARG A 137 17.72 -3.12 -0.11
N ILE A 138 16.57 -3.45 -0.72
CA ILE A 138 15.94 -2.65 -1.76
C ILE A 138 15.07 -1.59 -1.07
N HIS A 139 15.42 -0.32 -1.21
CA HIS A 139 14.69 0.77 -0.56
C HIS A 139 13.34 1.03 -1.23
N ALA A 140 13.26 0.88 -2.55
CA ALA A 140 12.05 1.12 -3.32
C ALA A 140 11.86 0.14 -4.46
N TYR A 141 10.62 -0.28 -4.66
CA TYR A 141 10.14 -0.87 -5.89
C TYR A 141 9.43 0.20 -6.70
N VAL A 142 9.94 0.48 -7.90
CA VAL A 142 9.34 1.42 -8.84
C VAL A 142 8.47 0.63 -9.84
N PRO A 143 7.13 0.82 -9.82
CA PRO A 143 6.20 0.12 -10.71
C PRO A 143 6.38 0.61 -12.14
N GLY A 144 7.13 -0.15 -12.94
CA GLY A 144 7.48 0.25 -14.29
C GLY A 144 6.28 0.37 -15.24
N TRP A 145 5.10 -0.10 -14.85
CA TRP A 145 3.83 -0.02 -15.58
C TRP A 145 3.06 1.28 -15.34
N ASP A 146 3.39 2.06 -14.30
CA ASP A 146 2.76 3.35 -14.05
C ASP A 146 3.28 4.44 -15.01
N PHE A 147 4.44 4.20 -15.63
CA PHE A 147 4.99 5.11 -16.62
C PHE A 147 4.37 4.89 -18.01
N PRO A 148 3.88 5.94 -18.67
CA PRO A 148 3.38 5.84 -20.04
C PRO A 148 4.52 5.45 -20.99
N LYS A 149 4.16 4.82 -22.11
CA LYS A 149 5.10 4.66 -23.22
C LYS A 149 5.47 6.04 -23.76
N LEU A 150 6.77 6.31 -23.88
CA LEU A 150 7.27 7.59 -24.34
C LEU A 150 6.79 7.88 -25.77
N LYS A 151 6.05 8.98 -25.91
CA LYS A 151 5.61 9.56 -27.18
C LYS A 151 6.20 10.95 -27.31
N ALA A 152 6.88 11.20 -28.42
CA ALA A 152 7.54 12.48 -28.69
C ALA A 152 6.58 13.67 -28.62
N SER A 153 5.33 13.51 -29.08
CA SER A 153 4.32 14.57 -29.07
C SER A 153 3.84 14.98 -27.67
N ASP A 154 3.94 14.08 -26.69
CA ASP A 154 3.27 14.24 -25.40
C ASP A 154 4.28 14.43 -24.24
N HIS A 155 5.51 13.94 -24.39
CA HIS A 155 6.51 13.87 -23.31
C HIS A 155 7.78 14.68 -23.57
N LEU A 156 7.96 15.21 -24.78
CA LEU A 156 9.04 16.15 -25.07
C LEU A 156 8.50 17.57 -24.93
N THR A 157 9.33 18.44 -24.38
CA THR A 157 9.00 19.85 -24.17
C THR A 157 9.66 20.71 -25.26
N ASP A 158 8.93 21.69 -25.75
CA ASP A 158 9.46 22.75 -26.63
C ASP A 158 10.09 23.90 -25.82
N HIS A 159 10.07 23.81 -24.48
CA HIS A 159 10.69 24.79 -23.59
C HIS A 159 12.20 24.53 -23.41
N PHE A 160 12.92 25.57 -23.01
CA PHE A 160 14.32 25.44 -22.62
C PHE A 160 14.48 24.48 -21.44
N GLY A 161 15.27 23.43 -21.64
CA GLY A 161 15.70 22.51 -20.59
C GLY A 161 17.06 22.89 -20.01
N LEU A 162 17.36 22.37 -18.82
CA LEU A 162 18.72 22.38 -18.29
C LEU A 162 19.59 21.39 -19.07
N VAL A 163 20.84 21.77 -19.32
CA VAL A 163 21.83 20.84 -19.89
C VAL A 163 22.08 19.72 -18.89
N SER A 164 22.10 18.47 -19.36
CA SER A 164 22.26 17.26 -18.54
C SER A 164 23.47 17.32 -17.62
N ASP A 165 24.60 17.81 -18.12
CA ASP A 165 25.85 17.88 -17.36
C ASP A 165 25.72 18.81 -16.14
N PHE A 166 25.11 19.98 -16.33
CA PHE A 166 24.84 20.91 -15.22
C PHE A 166 23.88 20.31 -14.20
N LEU A 167 22.77 19.72 -14.67
CA LEU A 167 21.80 19.06 -13.80
C LEU A 167 22.43 17.92 -13.01
N SER A 168 23.28 17.12 -13.66
CA SER A 168 23.96 15.99 -13.04
C SER A 168 24.93 16.41 -11.94
N GLU A 169 25.73 17.45 -12.15
CA GLU A 169 26.62 18.00 -11.11
C GLU A 169 25.81 18.53 -9.92
N CYS A 170 24.70 19.24 -10.17
CA CYS A 170 23.79 19.67 -9.11
C CYS A 170 23.28 18.47 -8.28
N TRP A 171 22.85 17.39 -8.94
CA TRP A 171 22.39 16.18 -8.23
C TRP A 171 23.50 15.52 -7.43
N THR A 172 24.72 15.43 -7.97
CA THR A 172 25.87 14.89 -7.25
C THR A 172 26.15 15.68 -5.98
N ARG A 173 26.03 17.01 -6.01
CA ARG A 173 26.17 17.87 -4.81
C ARG A 173 25.04 17.67 -3.80
N LEU A 174 23.82 17.42 -4.24
CA LEU A 174 22.68 17.19 -3.34
C LEU A 174 22.79 15.88 -2.53
N ARG A 175 23.62 14.92 -2.96
CA ARG A 175 23.84 13.63 -2.28
C ARG A 175 24.40 13.76 -0.86
N THR A 176 25.14 14.82 -0.57
CA THR A 176 25.81 14.98 0.74
C THR A 176 24.85 15.34 1.88
N GLY A 177 23.73 16.00 1.58
CA GLY A 177 22.75 16.42 2.57
C GLY A 177 21.67 15.37 2.81
N SER A 178 20.89 15.51 3.88
CA SER A 178 19.65 14.75 4.10
C SER A 178 18.51 15.73 4.30
N ARG A 179 17.32 15.41 3.78
CA ARG A 179 16.10 16.20 3.95
C ARG A 179 15.10 15.54 4.91
N VAL A 180 15.50 14.49 5.64
CA VAL A 180 14.61 13.78 6.58
C VAL A 180 14.07 14.69 7.71
N SER A 181 14.79 15.77 8.05
CA SER A 181 14.35 16.72 9.08
C SER A 181 13.00 17.38 8.77
N VAL A 182 12.55 17.40 7.51
CA VAL A 182 11.24 17.96 7.14
C VAL A 182 10.06 17.17 7.73
N LEU A 183 10.30 15.93 8.18
CA LEU A 183 9.29 15.06 8.80
C LEU A 183 9.16 15.28 10.32
N GLN A 184 10.16 15.90 10.96
CA GLN A 184 10.23 16.00 12.41
C GLN A 184 9.02 16.74 12.98
N ASN A 185 8.36 16.12 13.98
CA ASN A 185 7.14 16.61 14.62
C ASN A 185 5.94 16.85 13.67
N ARG A 186 5.99 16.32 12.43
CA ARG A 186 4.94 16.45 11.43
C ARG A 186 4.38 15.10 10.98
N VAL A 187 5.22 14.07 10.94
CA VAL A 187 4.86 12.76 10.40
C VAL A 187 5.19 11.67 11.41
N PHE A 188 4.23 10.80 11.67
CA PHE A 188 4.37 9.65 12.55
C PHE A 188 4.06 8.39 11.76
N PHE A 189 5.03 7.50 11.59
CA PHE A 189 4.82 6.22 10.90
C PHE A 189 4.15 5.20 11.82
N GLY A 190 3.27 4.38 11.26
CA GLY A 190 2.57 3.33 11.99
C GLY A 190 3.48 2.19 12.45
N GLY A 191 2.99 1.40 13.41
CA GLY A 191 3.75 0.34 14.09
C GLY A 191 4.16 -0.85 13.22
N ALA A 192 3.67 -0.94 11.98
CA ALA A 192 4.03 -2.03 11.06
C ALA A 192 5.42 -1.89 10.45
N LEU A 193 5.98 -0.67 10.39
CA LEU A 193 7.26 -0.42 9.74
C LEU A 193 8.42 -0.88 10.64
N SER A 194 9.29 -1.75 10.13
CA SER A 194 10.56 -2.06 10.80
C SER A 194 11.56 -0.92 10.66
N GLY A 195 12.65 -0.95 11.44
CA GLY A 195 13.72 0.06 11.32
C GLY A 195 14.33 0.16 9.91
N ARG A 196 14.37 -0.95 9.16
CA ARG A 196 14.85 -0.97 7.77
C ARG A 196 13.81 -0.39 6.80
N ASP A 197 12.53 -0.58 7.08
CA ASP A 197 11.45 0.06 6.32
C ASP A 197 11.48 1.58 6.53
N ILE A 198 11.66 2.03 7.77
CA ILE A 198 11.78 3.46 8.11
C ILE A 198 13.01 4.08 7.41
N GLU A 199 14.17 3.41 7.41
CA GLU A 199 15.36 3.89 6.71
C GLU A 199 15.11 4.03 5.21
N ALA A 200 14.50 3.03 4.59
CA ALA A 200 14.17 3.06 3.18
C ALA A 200 13.20 4.18 2.82
N VAL A 201 12.09 4.30 3.54
CA VAL A 201 11.10 5.37 3.35
C VAL A 201 11.74 6.75 3.53
N ASN A 202 12.55 6.94 4.58
CA ASN A 202 13.26 8.20 4.81
C ASN A 202 14.22 8.57 3.67
N LYS A 203 14.98 7.61 3.12
CA LYS A 203 15.83 7.87 1.96
C LYS A 203 15.00 8.25 0.73
N THR A 204 13.89 7.56 0.49
CA THR A 204 12.98 7.87 -0.63
C THR A 204 12.40 9.27 -0.50
N ILE A 205 11.86 9.63 0.68
CA ILE A 205 11.33 10.97 0.97
C ILE A 205 12.42 12.01 0.78
N SER A 206 13.61 11.81 1.37
CA SER A 206 14.72 12.75 1.26
C SER A 206 15.11 12.97 -0.21
N GLY A 207 15.16 11.91 -1.02
CA GLY A 207 15.45 12.00 -2.44
C GLY A 207 14.39 12.76 -3.23
N LEU A 208 13.11 12.46 -3.02
CA LEU A 208 12.00 13.15 -3.67
C LEU A 208 11.95 14.63 -3.29
N VAL A 209 12.14 14.96 -2.01
CA VAL A 209 12.21 16.34 -1.53
C VAL A 209 13.37 17.09 -2.17
N LYS A 210 14.56 16.48 -2.30
CA LYS A 210 15.70 17.13 -2.98
C LYS A 210 15.42 17.41 -4.46
N LEU A 211 14.58 16.60 -5.12
CA LEU A 211 14.23 16.79 -6.52
C LEU A 211 13.15 17.87 -6.70
N LEU A 212 12.12 17.86 -5.86
CA LEU A 212 10.96 18.76 -5.98
C LEU A 212 11.18 20.12 -5.27
N PHE A 213 11.90 20.11 -4.14
CA PHE A 213 12.19 21.27 -3.30
C PHE A 213 13.71 21.34 -3.02
N PRO A 214 14.53 21.63 -4.05
CA PRO A 214 15.99 21.57 -3.96
C PRO A 214 16.60 22.60 -3.02
N ASP A 215 15.91 23.72 -2.76
CA ASP A 215 16.35 24.72 -1.78
C ASP A 215 16.11 24.20 -0.34
N PRO A 216 17.16 24.00 0.46
CA PRO A 216 17.01 23.50 1.81
C PRO A 216 16.26 24.45 2.75
N SER A 217 16.25 25.75 2.46
CA SER A 217 15.57 26.77 3.26
C SER A 217 14.08 26.91 2.95
N GLN A 218 13.62 26.34 1.84
CA GLN A 218 12.22 26.39 1.43
C GLN A 218 11.35 25.54 2.37
N PRO A 219 10.30 26.12 2.98
CA PRO A 219 9.31 25.34 3.71
C PRO A 219 8.47 24.52 2.74
N ILE A 220 8.19 23.27 3.10
CA ILE A 220 7.36 22.35 2.32
C ILE A 220 6.03 22.24 3.05
N PRO A 221 4.92 22.72 2.48
CA PRO A 221 3.61 22.60 3.12
C PRO A 221 3.11 21.14 3.15
N ASP A 222 2.18 20.82 4.05
CA ASP A 222 1.75 19.43 4.31
C ASP A 222 1.05 18.78 3.11
N ASP A 223 0.33 19.55 2.29
CA ASP A 223 -0.35 19.13 1.07
C ASP A 223 0.60 18.67 -0.05
N GLU A 224 1.81 19.26 -0.11
CA GLU A 224 2.89 18.83 -1.00
C GLU A 224 3.73 17.70 -0.39
N LEU A 225 3.81 17.63 0.94
CA LEU A 225 4.58 16.61 1.64
C LEU A 225 3.84 15.26 1.70
N GLU A 226 2.51 15.26 1.87
CA GLU A 226 1.69 14.05 1.95
C GLU A 226 1.87 13.13 0.73
N PRO A 227 1.77 13.62 -0.53
CA PRO A 227 1.96 12.76 -1.70
C PRO A 227 3.35 12.15 -1.76
N ILE A 228 4.39 12.89 -1.33
CA ILE A 228 5.77 12.38 -1.27
C ILE A 228 5.87 11.22 -0.28
N ILE A 229 5.27 11.35 0.90
CA ILE A 229 5.24 10.31 1.93
C ILE A 229 4.50 9.07 1.40
N ARG A 230 3.34 9.28 0.79
CA ARG A 230 2.50 8.21 0.24
C ARG A 230 3.27 7.39 -0.81
N VAL A 231 3.91 8.06 -1.78
CA VAL A 231 4.73 7.40 -2.80
C VAL A 231 5.89 6.63 -2.19
N ALA A 232 6.57 7.20 -1.18
CA ALA A 232 7.68 6.53 -0.50
C ALA A 232 7.26 5.27 0.26
N LEU A 233 6.14 5.34 0.98
CA LEU A 233 5.56 4.21 1.69
C LEU A 233 5.09 3.13 0.71
N GLU A 234 4.42 3.51 -0.36
CA GLU A 234 3.92 2.60 -1.40
C GLU A 234 5.07 1.83 -2.06
N ALA A 235 6.13 2.54 -2.46
CA ALA A 235 7.31 1.94 -3.08
C ALA A 235 8.03 0.95 -2.16
N ARG A 236 8.12 1.24 -0.85
CA ARG A 236 8.72 0.30 0.11
C ARG A 236 7.76 -0.84 0.47
N ARG A 237 6.46 -0.58 0.59
CA ARG A 237 5.44 -1.60 0.86
C ARG A 237 5.45 -2.67 -0.23
N ARG A 238 5.60 -2.30 -1.50
CA ARG A 238 5.75 -3.26 -2.60
C ARG A 238 6.86 -4.28 -2.36
N VAL A 239 8.02 -3.84 -1.87
CA VAL A 239 9.13 -4.74 -1.51
C VAL A 239 8.70 -5.68 -0.37
N LYS A 240 8.06 -5.13 0.66
CA LYS A 240 7.56 -5.89 1.83
C LYS A 240 6.54 -6.96 1.46
N GLU A 241 5.59 -6.63 0.58
CA GLU A 241 4.58 -7.58 0.11
C GLU A 241 5.22 -8.74 -0.67
N GLN A 242 6.33 -8.50 -1.39
CA GLN A 242 7.07 -9.59 -2.03
C GLN A 242 7.80 -10.46 -1.01
N GLN A 243 8.41 -9.87 0.03
CA GLN A 243 8.99 -10.65 1.14
C GLN A 243 7.95 -11.56 1.81
N LYS A 244 6.73 -11.03 2.04
CA LYS A 244 5.60 -11.81 2.57
C LYS A 244 5.19 -12.97 1.67
N ARG A 245 5.24 -12.79 0.35
CA ARG A 245 4.98 -13.90 -0.60
C ARG A 245 6.05 -14.98 -0.52
N CYS A 246 7.33 -14.61 -0.37
CA CYS A 246 8.42 -15.57 -0.20
C CYS A 246 8.40 -16.28 1.16
N LEU A 247 8.15 -15.56 2.27
CA LEU A 247 8.21 -16.09 3.63
C LEU A 247 7.12 -15.50 4.54
N ARG A 248 5.89 -16.02 4.40
CA ARG A 248 4.69 -15.54 5.12
C ARG A 248 4.81 -15.57 6.65
N SER A 249 5.56 -16.51 7.21
CA SER A 249 5.71 -16.66 8.67
C SER A 249 6.43 -15.48 9.32
N GLU A 250 7.39 -14.89 8.63
CA GLU A 250 8.23 -13.78 9.12
C GLU A 250 7.59 -12.41 8.81
N PHE A 251 7.01 -12.25 7.63
CA PHE A 251 6.53 -10.95 7.14
C PHE A 251 5.00 -10.85 7.15
N ARG A 252 4.38 -10.96 8.33
CA ARG A 252 2.91 -10.92 8.46
C ARG A 252 2.32 -9.52 8.39
N ASN A 253 2.99 -8.55 9.03
CA ASN A 253 2.51 -7.19 9.11
C ASN A 253 3.08 -6.34 7.95
N THR A 254 2.22 -6.01 6.99
CA THR A 254 2.55 -5.18 5.83
C THR A 254 1.65 -3.94 5.74
N HIS A 255 0.87 -3.67 6.79
CA HIS A 255 -0.08 -2.56 6.87
C HIS A 255 0.67 -1.26 7.15
N PHE A 256 1.34 -0.73 6.12
CA PHE A 256 2.04 0.55 6.26
C PHE A 256 1.03 1.67 6.41
N SER A 257 1.24 2.50 7.42
CA SER A 257 0.41 3.65 7.72
C SER A 257 1.26 4.83 8.19
N TYR A 258 0.65 6.00 8.20
CA TYR A 258 1.24 7.21 8.75
C TYR A 258 0.15 8.17 9.23
N THR A 259 0.53 9.08 10.11
CA THR A 259 -0.32 10.17 10.59
C THR A 259 0.39 11.51 10.35
N LEU A 260 -0.35 12.50 9.88
CA LEU A 260 0.11 13.89 9.78
C LEU A 260 -0.36 14.69 10.99
N GLY A 261 0.58 15.27 11.72
CA GLY A 261 0.32 15.91 13.00
C GLY A 261 0.05 14.91 14.13
N VAL A 262 -0.03 15.41 15.37
CA VAL A 262 -0.21 14.57 16.57
C VAL A 262 -1.64 14.06 16.69
N GLU A 263 -2.62 14.83 16.20
CA GLU A 263 -4.06 14.51 16.25
C GLU A 263 -4.60 14.05 14.89
N GLY A 264 -3.72 13.78 13.93
CA GLY A 264 -4.16 13.34 12.60
C GLY A 264 -4.80 11.96 12.64
N VAL A 265 -5.60 11.69 11.61
CA VAL A 265 -6.15 10.36 11.36
C VAL A 265 -5.07 9.48 10.75
N GLU A 266 -4.93 8.25 11.26
CA GLU A 266 -4.03 7.27 10.68
C GLU A 266 -4.45 6.92 9.23
N GLN A 267 -3.55 7.14 8.29
CA GLN A 267 -3.72 6.86 6.87
C GLN A 267 -2.98 5.59 6.49
N PHE A 268 -3.69 4.57 6.04
CA PHE A 268 -3.11 3.34 5.51
C PHE A 268 -2.72 3.52 4.02
N VAL A 269 -1.57 2.98 3.64
CA VAL A 269 -1.03 3.06 2.27
C VAL A 269 -1.09 1.70 1.63
N SER A 270 -2.00 1.50 0.68
CA SER A 270 -2.13 0.27 -0.10
C SER A 270 -1.28 0.28 -1.37
N THR A 271 -1.08 -0.89 -1.98
CA THR A 271 -0.49 -1.03 -3.31
C THR A 271 -1.60 -1.37 -4.31
N PRO A 272 -1.91 -0.50 -5.30
CA PRO A 272 -3.04 -0.66 -6.20
C PRO A 272 -3.11 -2.02 -6.92
N GLU A 273 -1.97 -2.61 -7.24
CA GLU A 273 -1.93 -3.91 -7.92
C GLU A 273 -2.37 -5.09 -7.05
N LEU A 274 -2.41 -4.93 -5.72
CA LEU A 274 -3.01 -5.92 -4.81
C LEU A 274 -4.52 -5.74 -4.66
N HIS A 275 -5.09 -4.61 -5.10
CA HIS A 275 -6.52 -4.41 -5.04
C HIS A 275 -7.21 -5.34 -6.03
N SER A 276 -8.15 -6.12 -5.52
CA SER A 276 -9.13 -6.82 -6.33
C SER A 276 -10.50 -6.34 -5.86
N ASP A 277 -11.28 -5.78 -6.79
CA ASP A 277 -12.66 -5.36 -6.48
C ASP A 277 -13.55 -6.55 -6.04
N GLU A 278 -13.11 -7.78 -6.29
CA GLU A 278 -13.82 -9.01 -5.95
C GLU A 278 -13.43 -9.60 -4.58
N VAL A 279 -12.36 -9.10 -3.93
CA VAL A 279 -11.82 -9.69 -2.71
C VAL A 279 -11.75 -8.66 -1.58
N ILE A 280 -12.11 -9.08 -0.37
CA ILE A 280 -12.02 -8.25 0.82
C ILE A 280 -10.57 -8.21 1.29
N GLU A 281 -9.98 -7.04 1.13
CA GLU A 281 -8.59 -6.82 1.53
C GLU A 281 -8.39 -6.88 3.04
N GLY A 282 -7.19 -7.30 3.44
CA GLY A 282 -6.82 -7.39 4.84
C GLY A 282 -6.43 -6.07 5.49
N ASP A 283 -6.34 -4.97 4.73
CA ASP A 283 -5.97 -3.64 5.22
C ASP A 283 -7.17 -2.96 5.88
N PRO A 284 -6.97 -2.20 6.98
CA PRO A 284 -8.01 -1.34 7.52
C PRO A 284 -8.52 -0.35 6.47
N LEU A 285 -9.82 -0.15 6.44
CA LEU A 285 -10.44 0.81 5.53
C LEU A 285 -10.47 2.21 6.15
N PRO A 286 -10.31 3.29 5.36
CA PRO A 286 -10.42 4.66 5.84
C PRO A 286 -11.74 4.93 6.59
N PRO A 287 -11.80 5.97 7.42
CA PRO A 287 -13.02 6.27 8.17
C PRO A 287 -14.18 6.50 7.21
N GLY A 288 -15.32 5.89 7.52
CA GLY A 288 -16.51 5.96 6.66
C GLY A 288 -16.59 4.90 5.57
N GLN A 289 -15.58 4.02 5.43
CA GLN A 289 -15.61 2.94 4.47
C GLN A 289 -15.80 1.59 5.17
N VAL A 290 -16.72 0.76 4.67
CA VAL A 290 -16.98 -0.58 5.21
C VAL A 290 -17.33 -1.59 4.12
N TRP A 291 -16.98 -2.86 4.36
CA TRP A 291 -17.52 -4.00 3.61
C TRP A 291 -18.77 -4.54 4.28
N ALA A 292 -19.81 -4.80 3.48
CA ALA A 292 -21.08 -5.31 3.95
C ALA A 292 -21.55 -6.47 3.08
N ILE A 293 -22.01 -7.56 3.69
CA ILE A 293 -22.78 -8.58 2.96
C ILE A 293 -24.24 -8.37 3.29
N SER A 294 -25.04 -8.16 2.25
CA SER A 294 -26.50 -8.24 2.37
C SER A 294 -26.91 -9.70 2.47
N PRO A 295 -27.86 -10.06 3.36
CA PRO A 295 -28.46 -11.39 3.36
C PRO A 295 -29.30 -11.67 2.10
N GLY A 296 -29.58 -10.64 1.27
CA GLY A 296 -30.51 -10.72 0.16
C GLY A 296 -31.98 -10.58 0.59
N GLY A 297 -32.82 -10.10 -0.31
CA GLY A 297 -34.28 -10.19 -0.21
C GLY A 297 -34.83 -11.55 -0.69
N PRO A 298 -36.17 -11.71 -0.75
CA PRO A 298 -36.82 -12.98 -1.10
C PRO A 298 -36.42 -13.57 -2.47
N GLU A 299 -35.97 -12.75 -3.41
CA GLU A 299 -35.61 -13.13 -4.79
C GLU A 299 -34.12 -12.94 -5.11
N SER A 300 -33.29 -12.54 -4.14
CA SER A 300 -31.86 -12.25 -4.35
C SER A 300 -31.00 -13.03 -3.35
N SER A 301 -29.88 -13.59 -3.82
CA SER A 301 -28.90 -14.24 -2.95
C SER A 301 -28.13 -13.22 -2.12
N ALA A 302 -27.32 -13.72 -1.16
CA ALA A 302 -26.35 -12.88 -0.48
C ALA A 302 -25.42 -12.19 -1.49
N SER A 303 -25.02 -10.95 -1.21
CA SER A 303 -24.17 -10.15 -2.10
C SER A 303 -23.29 -9.19 -1.32
N LEU A 304 -22.07 -9.00 -1.80
CA LEU A 304 -21.05 -8.12 -1.23
C LEU A 304 -21.20 -6.68 -1.74
N TYR A 305 -21.09 -5.75 -0.81
CA TYR A 305 -21.19 -4.32 -1.04
C TYR A 305 -20.04 -3.58 -0.35
N ARG A 306 -19.60 -2.48 -0.95
CA ARG A 306 -18.74 -1.47 -0.32
C ARG A 306 -19.54 -0.19 -0.11
N ILE A 307 -19.56 0.28 1.13
CA ILE A 307 -20.22 1.53 1.50
C ILE A 307 -19.13 2.56 1.79
N GLU A 308 -19.29 3.75 1.24
CA GLU A 308 -18.35 4.86 1.42
C GLU A 308 -19.12 6.09 1.89
N VAL A 309 -18.71 6.64 3.02
CA VAL A 309 -19.27 7.83 3.66
C VAL A 309 -18.19 8.87 3.81
N THR A 310 -18.49 10.10 3.37
CA THR A 310 -17.73 11.29 3.74
C THR A 310 -18.59 12.21 4.60
N VAL A 311 -17.96 12.98 5.47
CA VAL A 311 -18.63 13.88 6.41
C VAL A 311 -18.12 15.31 6.22
N GLY A 312 -19.02 16.28 6.31
CA GLY A 312 -18.69 17.70 6.24
C GLY A 312 -19.69 18.57 7.02
N PRO A 313 -19.47 19.89 7.11
CA PRO A 313 -20.39 20.79 7.77
C PRO A 313 -21.74 20.83 7.02
N GLY A 314 -22.84 20.63 7.73
CA GLY A 314 -24.18 20.61 7.13
C GLY A 314 -25.19 19.83 7.96
N SER A 315 -26.20 19.23 7.34
CA SER A 315 -27.17 18.41 8.07
C SER A 315 -27.78 17.30 7.20
N GLY A 316 -27.90 16.10 7.75
CA GLY A 316 -28.61 14.98 7.13
C GLY A 316 -27.71 14.07 6.29
N VAL A 317 -28.32 13.08 5.63
CA VAL A 317 -27.61 12.11 4.79
C VAL A 317 -28.03 12.21 3.32
N ARG A 318 -27.05 12.38 2.43
CA ARG A 318 -27.21 12.47 0.97
C ARG A 318 -26.69 11.21 0.29
N ILE A 319 -27.57 10.49 -0.41
CA ILE A 319 -27.18 9.31 -1.20
C ILE A 319 -26.72 9.75 -2.60
N LEU A 320 -25.51 9.38 -2.99
CA LEU A 320 -24.89 9.75 -4.26
C LEU A 320 -25.22 8.78 -5.42
N ASN A 321 -25.70 7.57 -5.13
CA ASN A 321 -26.10 6.60 -6.15
C ASN A 321 -27.20 7.16 -7.06
N HIS A 322 -27.04 7.03 -8.38
CA HIS A 322 -28.03 7.48 -9.35
C HIS A 322 -28.35 6.38 -10.39
N PRO A 323 -29.59 5.88 -10.46
CA PRO A 323 -30.71 6.15 -9.55
C PRO A 323 -30.44 5.60 -8.14
N VAL A 324 -31.07 6.19 -7.12
CA VAL A 324 -30.97 5.72 -5.73
C VAL A 324 -31.76 4.42 -5.55
N PRO A 325 -31.14 3.29 -5.16
CA PRO A 325 -31.86 2.04 -4.91
C PRO A 325 -32.84 2.20 -3.74
N PRO A 326 -34.12 1.78 -3.86
CA PRO A 326 -35.12 1.95 -2.81
C PRO A 326 -34.75 1.26 -1.49
N ALA A 327 -34.27 0.01 -1.55
CA ALA A 327 -33.89 -0.76 -0.37
C ALA A 327 -32.64 -0.18 0.31
N PHE A 328 -31.70 0.36 -0.46
CA PHE A 328 -30.57 1.10 0.08
C PHE A 328 -31.03 2.38 0.80
N ARG A 329 -31.95 3.16 0.21
CA ARG A 329 -32.50 4.36 0.87
C ARG A 329 -33.12 4.04 2.23
N GLU A 330 -33.81 2.91 2.34
CA GLU A 330 -34.35 2.44 3.61
C GLU A 330 -33.25 2.06 4.61
N SER A 331 -32.24 1.29 4.18
CA SER A 331 -31.08 0.93 5.01
C SER A 331 -30.35 2.18 5.54
N VAL A 332 -30.13 3.18 4.69
CA VAL A 332 -29.52 4.46 5.06
C VAL A 332 -30.35 5.20 6.09
N ARG A 333 -31.67 5.27 5.89
CA ARG A 333 -32.58 5.91 6.85
C ARG A 333 -32.57 5.21 8.20
N MET A 334 -32.52 3.87 8.23
CA MET A 334 -32.43 3.12 9.49
C MET A 334 -31.09 3.38 10.20
N GLY A 335 -29.98 3.39 9.46
CA GLY A 335 -28.66 3.74 10.01
C GLY A 335 -28.61 5.16 10.58
N GLU A 336 -29.11 6.16 9.83
CA GLU A 336 -29.19 7.56 10.25
C GLU A 336 -29.99 7.74 11.54
N GLN A 337 -31.20 7.17 11.61
CA GLN A 337 -32.05 7.30 12.81
C GLN A 337 -31.43 6.63 14.04
N ASN A 338 -30.71 5.52 13.85
CA ASN A 338 -29.97 4.86 14.92
C ASN A 338 -28.78 5.70 15.41
N LEU A 339 -28.04 6.34 14.49
CA LEU A 339 -26.98 7.28 14.86
C LEU A 339 -27.55 8.44 15.70
N TYR A 340 -28.66 9.03 15.28
CA TYR A 340 -29.26 10.17 15.96
C TYR A 340 -29.88 9.83 17.31
N SER A 341 -30.49 8.65 17.45
CA SER A 341 -31.10 8.22 18.71
C SER A 341 -30.06 7.75 19.73
N ARG A 342 -28.91 7.24 19.29
CA ARG A 342 -27.84 6.68 20.14
C ARG A 342 -26.53 7.46 20.07
N ALA A 343 -26.58 8.73 19.67
CA ALA A 343 -25.39 9.56 19.44
C ALA A 343 -24.42 9.57 20.64
N LYS A 344 -24.95 9.73 21.86
CA LYS A 344 -24.13 9.78 23.08
C LYS A 344 -23.33 8.50 23.33
N GLU A 345 -23.87 7.35 22.93
CA GLU A 345 -23.24 6.04 23.08
C GLU A 345 -22.21 5.78 21.97
N LEU A 346 -22.56 6.14 20.73
CA LEU A 346 -21.77 5.78 19.55
C LEU A 346 -20.64 6.78 19.21
N VAL A 347 -20.88 8.08 19.43
CA VAL A 347 -19.99 9.16 18.98
C VAL A 347 -19.57 10.12 20.10
N GLY A 348 -19.96 9.81 21.35
CA GLY A 348 -19.57 10.56 22.53
C GLY A 348 -20.10 11.98 22.55
N SER A 349 -19.20 12.97 22.56
CA SER A 349 -19.54 14.41 22.59
C SER A 349 -19.77 15.04 21.22
N ARG A 350 -19.55 14.31 20.11
CA ARG A 350 -19.74 14.82 18.75
C ARG A 350 -21.23 14.93 18.43
N ASP A 351 -21.62 15.97 17.70
CA ASP A 351 -23.01 16.16 17.27
C ASP A 351 -23.22 15.67 15.82
N PRO A 352 -23.86 14.50 15.60
CA PRO A 352 -24.10 13.99 14.25
C PRO A 352 -25.14 14.83 13.48
N ARG A 353 -25.95 15.67 14.14
CA ARG A 353 -26.99 16.47 13.46
C ARG A 353 -26.44 17.75 12.83
N GLY A 354 -25.28 18.21 13.29
CA GLY A 354 -24.55 19.35 12.73
C GLY A 354 -23.64 18.99 11.54
N HIS A 355 -23.74 17.77 11.02
CA HIS A 355 -22.93 17.28 9.91
C HIS A 355 -23.81 16.78 8.76
N GLU A 356 -23.36 17.03 7.52
CA GLU A 356 -23.88 16.38 6.32
C GLU A 356 -23.02 15.18 5.99
N PHE A 357 -23.66 14.03 5.76
CA PHE A 357 -23.01 12.80 5.31
C PHE A 357 -23.32 12.57 3.83
N SER A 358 -22.29 12.38 3.02
CA SER A 358 -22.45 11.92 1.64
C SER A 358 -22.12 10.44 1.56
N ILE A 359 -23.09 9.61 1.14
CA ILE A 359 -22.97 8.15 1.12
C ILE A 359 -23.10 7.59 -0.28
N GLN A 360 -22.22 6.63 -0.61
CA GLN A 360 -22.25 5.88 -1.86
C GLN A 360 -22.18 4.37 -1.59
N LEU A 361 -22.98 3.61 -2.32
CA LEU A 361 -22.96 2.15 -2.37
C LEU A 361 -22.29 1.67 -3.66
N ARG A 362 -21.32 0.78 -3.56
CA ARG A 362 -20.81 0.00 -4.69
C ARG A 362 -21.16 -1.47 -4.49
N SER A 363 -21.72 -2.11 -5.51
CA SER A 363 -21.96 -3.55 -5.49
C SER A 363 -20.81 -4.27 -6.18
N MET A 364 -20.32 -5.34 -5.55
CA MET A 364 -19.29 -6.22 -6.12
C MET A 364 -19.88 -7.48 -6.77
N ASP A 365 -21.17 -7.71 -6.58
CA ASP A 365 -21.92 -8.83 -7.16
C ASP A 365 -23.06 -8.31 -8.04
N ASN A 366 -23.92 -9.22 -8.52
CA ASN A 366 -24.99 -8.85 -9.45
C ASN A 366 -26.13 -8.05 -8.81
N ASP A 367 -26.39 -8.23 -7.51
CA ASP A 367 -27.44 -7.48 -6.82
C ASP A 367 -27.00 -6.03 -6.56
N ARG A 368 -27.88 -5.06 -6.86
CA ARG A 368 -27.62 -3.63 -6.67
C ARG A 368 -28.60 -2.98 -5.70
N SER A 369 -29.37 -3.80 -4.98
CA SER A 369 -30.46 -3.35 -4.11
C SER A 369 -29.96 -2.59 -2.87
N GLY A 370 -28.87 -3.07 -2.26
CA GLY A 370 -28.42 -2.60 -0.95
C GLY A 370 -29.44 -2.87 0.17
N ALA A 371 -30.17 -3.98 0.11
CA ALA A 371 -31.12 -4.38 1.15
C ALA A 371 -30.41 -4.89 2.41
N GLY A 372 -30.94 -4.60 3.60
CA GLY A 372 -30.49 -5.23 4.85
C GLY A 372 -29.05 -4.88 5.29
N ILE A 373 -28.50 -3.77 4.80
CA ILE A 373 -27.15 -3.26 5.16
C ILE A 373 -27.22 -2.03 6.07
N GLY A 374 -28.33 -1.88 6.80
CA GLY A 374 -28.55 -0.75 7.70
C GLY A 374 -27.53 -0.69 8.84
N PHE A 375 -27.09 -1.84 9.35
CA PHE A 375 -26.07 -1.88 10.40
C PHE A 375 -24.69 -1.45 9.87
N ALA A 376 -24.27 -1.97 8.72
CA ALA A 376 -23.04 -1.53 8.08
C ALA A 376 -23.07 -0.03 7.75
N THR A 377 -24.23 0.50 7.35
CA THR A 377 -24.40 1.94 7.13
C THR A 377 -24.20 2.73 8.43
N LEU A 378 -24.74 2.26 9.56
CA LEU A 378 -24.49 2.89 10.86
C LEU A 378 -22.99 2.91 11.20
N VAL A 379 -22.28 1.81 11.01
CA VAL A 379 -20.83 1.71 11.25
C VAL A 379 -20.07 2.71 10.38
N ALA A 380 -20.41 2.81 9.10
CA ALA A 380 -19.79 3.78 8.19
C ALA A 380 -20.03 5.23 8.66
N LEU A 381 -21.27 5.59 9.01
CA LEU A 381 -21.58 6.94 9.51
C LEU A 381 -20.82 7.27 10.81
N VAL A 382 -20.77 6.32 11.75
CA VAL A 382 -20.04 6.48 13.01
C VAL A 382 -18.54 6.61 12.75
N GLY A 383 -17.95 5.69 11.99
CA GLY A 383 -16.53 5.68 11.65
C GLY A 383 -16.10 6.99 10.99
N ALA A 384 -16.89 7.50 10.04
CA ALA A 384 -16.64 8.81 9.41
C ALA A 384 -16.67 9.96 10.43
N LEU A 385 -17.66 9.99 11.33
CA LEU A 385 -17.80 11.10 12.28
C LEU A 385 -16.75 11.07 13.40
N ILE A 386 -16.34 9.88 13.85
CA ILE A 386 -15.32 9.76 14.89
C ILE A 386 -13.89 9.64 14.36
N GLU A 387 -13.74 9.65 13.03
CA GLU A 387 -12.47 9.56 12.31
C GLU A 387 -11.67 8.29 12.67
N ARG A 388 -12.36 7.16 12.79
CA ARG A 388 -11.74 5.85 13.05
C ARG A 388 -11.88 4.93 11.85
N ASN A 389 -10.79 4.24 11.55
CA ASN A 389 -10.70 3.25 10.48
C ASN A 389 -11.54 2.01 10.80
N THR A 390 -12.07 1.36 9.77
CA THR A 390 -12.75 0.07 9.90
C THR A 390 -11.71 -1.05 9.89
N ARG A 391 -11.90 -2.07 10.73
CA ARG A 391 -10.99 -3.21 10.85
C ARG A 391 -10.73 -3.89 9.51
N GLY A 392 -9.46 -4.15 9.21
CA GLY A 392 -9.06 -4.77 7.96
C GLY A 392 -9.51 -6.22 7.81
N GLY A 393 -9.98 -6.59 6.62
CA GLY A 393 -10.50 -7.93 6.35
C GLY A 393 -11.87 -8.24 6.98
N ALA A 394 -12.53 -7.25 7.60
CA ALA A 394 -13.82 -7.42 8.26
C ALA A 394 -14.99 -7.15 7.31
N VAL A 395 -16.02 -7.99 7.40
CA VAL A 395 -17.31 -7.83 6.72
C VAL A 395 -18.42 -7.74 7.74
N ILE A 396 -19.32 -6.79 7.54
CA ILE A 396 -20.39 -6.48 8.47
C ILE A 396 -21.72 -6.96 7.91
N VAL A 397 -22.48 -7.70 8.72
CA VAL A 397 -23.82 -8.19 8.37
C VAL A 397 -24.80 -7.74 9.44
N GLY A 398 -25.93 -7.17 9.03
CA GLY A 398 -27.02 -6.81 9.93
C GLY A 398 -28.00 -5.81 9.34
N SER A 399 -29.28 -6.11 9.48
CA SER A 399 -30.36 -5.16 9.23
C SER A 399 -30.75 -4.49 10.54
N LEU A 400 -30.90 -3.17 10.53
CA LEU A 400 -31.36 -2.41 11.68
C LEU A 400 -32.82 -2.03 11.48
N ASN A 401 -33.57 -2.07 12.58
CA ASN A 401 -34.85 -1.40 12.65
C ASN A 401 -34.76 -0.06 13.40
N LEU A 402 -35.86 0.69 13.41
CA LEU A 402 -35.90 2.04 14.00
C LEU A 402 -35.68 2.05 15.53
N GLY A 403 -35.97 0.94 16.22
CA GLY A 403 -35.68 0.78 17.65
C GLY A 403 -34.22 0.45 17.96
N GLY A 404 -33.42 0.16 16.93
CA GLY A 404 -32.03 -0.26 17.03
C GLY A 404 -31.84 -1.64 17.61
N SER A 405 -32.80 -2.53 17.42
CA SER A 405 -32.49 -3.96 17.45
C SER A 405 -32.10 -4.42 16.05
N VAL A 406 -31.31 -5.50 16.00
CA VAL A 406 -30.86 -6.09 14.74
C VAL A 406 -31.82 -7.20 14.36
N ASP A 407 -32.32 -7.17 13.12
CA ASP A 407 -33.27 -8.16 12.63
C ASP A 407 -32.61 -9.54 12.47
N MET A 408 -33.43 -10.58 12.37
CA MET A 408 -32.94 -11.92 12.11
C MET A 408 -32.30 -12.01 10.72
N VAL A 409 -31.08 -12.55 10.68
CA VAL A 409 -30.36 -12.75 9.42
C VAL A 409 -30.89 -13.99 8.71
N ALA A 410 -31.39 -13.80 7.49
CA ALA A 410 -31.78 -14.89 6.61
C ALA A 410 -30.54 -15.62 6.09
N ASN A 411 -30.56 -16.95 6.10
CA ASN A 411 -29.52 -17.84 5.56
C ASN A 411 -28.06 -17.44 5.92
N PRO A 412 -27.68 -17.47 7.21
CA PRO A 412 -26.34 -17.06 7.63
C PRO A 412 -25.23 -17.98 7.10
N VAL A 413 -25.55 -19.23 6.72
CA VAL A 413 -24.58 -20.15 6.10
C VAL A 413 -24.13 -19.61 4.75
N ALA A 414 -25.07 -19.25 3.86
CA ALA A 414 -24.72 -18.69 2.55
C ALA A 414 -23.91 -17.38 2.64
N ILE A 415 -24.15 -16.58 3.68
CA ILE A 415 -23.39 -15.37 3.97
C ILE A 415 -21.95 -15.71 4.38
N ALA A 416 -21.77 -16.71 5.23
CA ALA A 416 -20.45 -17.18 5.64
C ALA A 416 -19.68 -17.82 4.47
N GLU A 417 -20.36 -18.58 3.62
CA GLU A 417 -19.81 -19.13 2.37
C GLU A 417 -19.30 -18.01 1.46
N LEU A 418 -20.13 -17.00 1.20
CA LEU A 418 -19.74 -15.84 0.41
C LEU A 418 -18.58 -15.07 1.03
N ALA A 419 -18.57 -14.88 2.36
CA ALA A 419 -17.48 -14.21 3.05
C ALA A 419 -16.15 -14.96 2.88
N VAL A 420 -16.16 -16.30 2.96
CA VAL A 420 -14.98 -17.15 2.71
C VAL A 420 -14.55 -17.07 1.23
N GLU A 421 -15.49 -17.11 0.29
CA GLU A 421 -15.23 -16.97 -1.14
C GLU A 421 -14.53 -15.64 -1.45
N LYS A 422 -15.02 -14.55 -0.85
CA LYS A 422 -14.47 -13.20 -0.95
C LYS A 422 -13.25 -12.96 -0.04
N GLN A 423 -12.72 -14.02 0.59
CA GLN A 423 -11.53 -14.03 1.46
C GLN A 423 -11.58 -13.10 2.68
N ALA A 424 -12.77 -12.85 3.23
CA ALA A 424 -12.93 -12.15 4.50
C ALA A 424 -12.16 -12.86 5.62
N LYS A 425 -11.42 -12.10 6.43
CA LYS A 425 -10.76 -12.63 7.63
C LYS A 425 -11.73 -12.71 8.81
N VAL A 426 -12.62 -11.73 8.91
CA VAL A 426 -13.57 -11.58 10.01
C VAL A 426 -14.97 -11.33 9.46
N LEU A 427 -15.95 -12.08 9.95
CA LEU A 427 -17.37 -11.89 9.66
C LEU A 427 -18.09 -11.46 10.93
N LEU A 428 -18.57 -10.23 10.97
CA LEU A 428 -19.36 -9.70 12.06
C LEU A 428 -20.86 -9.95 11.82
N MET A 429 -21.51 -10.67 12.72
CA MET A 429 -22.94 -11.01 12.64
C MET A 429 -23.66 -10.79 13.97
N PRO A 430 -24.98 -10.56 13.96
CA PRO A 430 -25.74 -10.55 15.21
C PRO A 430 -25.75 -11.94 15.84
N VAL A 431 -25.72 -11.98 17.17
CA VAL A 431 -25.73 -13.24 17.93
C VAL A 431 -26.93 -14.14 17.62
N SER A 432 -28.03 -13.57 17.11
CA SER A 432 -29.22 -14.30 16.66
C SER A 432 -28.93 -15.29 15.53
N ALA A 433 -27.91 -15.05 14.71
CA ALA A 433 -27.50 -15.92 13.60
C ALA A 433 -26.75 -17.18 14.07
N ARG A 434 -26.20 -17.19 15.30
CA ARG A 434 -25.29 -18.23 15.80
C ARG A 434 -25.85 -19.65 15.67
N ARG A 435 -27.13 -19.85 15.99
CA ARG A 435 -27.75 -21.20 15.96
C ARG A 435 -27.85 -21.77 14.55
N ALA A 436 -28.09 -20.93 13.55
CA ALA A 436 -28.24 -21.33 12.16
C ALA A 436 -26.88 -21.57 11.47
N LEU A 437 -25.76 -21.17 12.08
CA LEU A 437 -24.41 -21.48 11.61
C LEU A 437 -23.90 -22.87 12.04
N ASN A 438 -24.69 -23.63 12.82
CA ASN A 438 -24.30 -25.00 13.19
C ASN A 438 -24.14 -25.93 11.97
N ASP A 439 -24.79 -25.60 10.86
CA ASP A 439 -24.71 -26.37 9.61
C ASP A 439 -23.52 -25.94 8.72
N LEU A 440 -22.70 -24.98 9.15
CA LEU A 440 -21.52 -24.52 8.41
C LEU A 440 -20.43 -25.61 8.43
N PRO A 441 -19.87 -26.02 7.28
CA PRO A 441 -18.82 -27.02 7.21
C PRO A 441 -17.56 -26.64 8.02
N ASP A 442 -16.95 -27.62 8.69
CA ASP A 442 -15.73 -27.45 9.50
C ASP A 442 -14.56 -26.81 8.72
N GLU A 443 -14.44 -27.10 7.42
CA GLU A 443 -13.41 -26.50 6.57
C GLU A 443 -13.53 -24.98 6.51
N MET A 444 -14.76 -24.44 6.51
CA MET A 444 -15.00 -22.99 6.47
C MET A 444 -14.68 -22.33 7.80
N TRP A 445 -14.94 -22.99 8.94
CA TRP A 445 -14.57 -22.50 10.27
C TRP A 445 -13.06 -22.25 10.42
N THR A 446 -12.22 -22.94 9.65
CA THR A 446 -10.76 -22.71 9.65
C THR A 446 -10.32 -21.52 8.80
N ARG A 447 -11.18 -21.03 7.91
CA ARG A 447 -10.86 -19.98 6.93
C ARG A 447 -11.34 -18.59 7.34
N ILE A 448 -12.32 -18.50 8.23
CA ILE A 448 -12.91 -17.23 8.67
C ILE A 448 -13.14 -17.21 10.17
N SER A 449 -12.91 -16.04 10.79
CA SER A 449 -13.30 -15.80 12.18
C SER A 449 -14.69 -15.16 12.22
N ILE A 450 -15.68 -15.85 12.80
CA ILE A 450 -17.03 -15.30 12.97
C ILE A 450 -17.13 -14.69 14.37
N GLU A 451 -17.33 -13.37 14.41
CA GLU A 451 -17.49 -12.61 15.64
C GLU A 451 -18.95 -12.16 15.78
N PHE A 452 -19.52 -12.37 16.96
CA PHE A 452 -20.91 -11.99 17.22
C PHE A 452 -21.00 -10.71 18.01
N TYR A 453 -21.99 -9.88 17.68
CA TYR A 453 -22.38 -8.73 18.48
C TYR A 453 -23.79 -8.89 19.06
N SER A 454 -23.98 -8.39 20.28
CA SER A 454 -25.27 -8.45 20.98
C SER A 454 -26.21 -7.32 20.61
N ASP A 455 -25.64 -6.15 20.36
CA ASP A 455 -26.34 -4.90 20.10
C ASP A 455 -25.53 -4.02 19.13
N PRO A 456 -26.15 -2.98 18.54
CA PRO A 456 -25.46 -2.14 17.57
C PRO A 456 -24.23 -1.40 18.10
N ALA A 457 -24.15 -1.07 19.38
CA ALA A 457 -22.98 -0.35 19.92
C ALA A 457 -21.77 -1.27 20.04
N ASP A 458 -21.96 -2.46 20.61
CA ASP A 458 -20.95 -3.53 20.64
C ASP A 458 -20.43 -3.85 19.23
N GLY A 459 -21.35 -4.02 18.27
CA GLY A 459 -20.98 -4.30 16.89
C GLY A 459 -20.20 -3.16 16.22
N VAL A 460 -20.57 -1.90 16.47
CA VAL A 460 -19.85 -0.73 15.91
C VAL A 460 -18.42 -0.70 16.40
N PHE A 461 -18.19 -0.83 17.72
CA PHE A 461 -16.84 -0.80 18.26
C PHE A 461 -15.98 -2.01 17.87
N LYS A 462 -16.59 -3.19 17.68
CA LYS A 462 -15.90 -4.37 17.11
C LYS A 462 -15.55 -4.23 15.62
N SER A 463 -16.26 -3.38 14.89
CA SER A 463 -16.03 -3.14 13.47
C SER A 463 -14.92 -2.12 13.21
N LEU A 464 -14.61 -1.26 14.19
CA LEU A 464 -13.61 -0.21 14.06
C LEU A 464 -12.27 -0.68 14.65
N ASP A 465 -11.17 -0.16 14.12
CA ASP A 465 -9.83 -0.42 14.65
C ASP A 465 -9.63 0.32 15.97
N GLU A 466 -8.83 -0.26 16.88
CA GLU A 466 -8.63 0.24 18.26
C GLU A 466 -8.06 1.66 18.33
#